data_AF-A0A671NKT5-F1
#
_entry.id   AF-A0A671NKT5-F1
#
_cell.length_a   1.000
_cell.length_b   1.000
_cell.length_c   1.000
_cell.angle_alpha   90.00
_cell.angle_beta   90.00
_cell.angle_gamma   90.00
#
_symmetry.space_group_name_H-M   'P 1'
#
loop_
_entity.id
_entity.type
_entity.pdbx_description
1 polymer ?
#
loop_
_entity_poly.entity_id
_entity_poly.type
_entity_poly.pdbx_seq_one_letter_code
_entity_poly.pdbx_strand_id
1 'polypeptide(L)'
;FCCTFTLTIKIFNDGTARTLAGLTGTIKVFYEGKHYNIPVSLWLKESYPRTAPICYVKPTWEMLIVTGRHVDSSGEILMPYLDEWRHTQCDLHSLIQVMKAVFSEVPPLRMRLYPEDSGSAYQKRSVEEISHVTLDREDDLPFSEHNETVC
;
A
#
# COMPACT_ATOMS: atom_id res chain seq x y z
N PHE A 1 -2.64 0.68 -17.60
CA PHE A 1 -3.78 0.38 -16.72
C PHE A 1 -4.13 -1.07 -16.97
N CYS A 2 -4.12 -1.91 -15.94
CA CYS A 2 -4.56 -3.30 -16.07
C CYS A 2 -5.94 -3.38 -15.42
N CYS A 3 -6.98 -3.66 -16.20
CA CYS A 3 -8.36 -3.65 -15.70
C CYS A 3 -9.21 -4.75 -16.30
N THR A 4 -10.27 -5.07 -15.56
CA THR A 4 -11.34 -5.96 -15.97
C THR A 4 -12.63 -5.15 -16.06
N PHE A 5 -13.37 -5.35 -17.14
CA PHE A 5 -14.71 -4.81 -17.28
C PHE A 5 -15.69 -5.66 -16.44
N THR A 6 -16.50 -5.00 -15.63
CA THR A 6 -17.43 -5.65 -14.70
C THR A 6 -18.80 -4.98 -14.79
N LEU A 7 -19.87 -5.77 -14.75
CA LEU A 7 -21.22 -5.27 -14.45
C LEU A 7 -21.50 -5.57 -12.98
N THR A 8 -21.82 -4.55 -12.18
CA THR A 8 -22.05 -4.73 -10.75
C THR A 8 -23.23 -3.92 -10.28
N ILE A 9 -24.04 -4.52 -9.40
CA ILE A 9 -25.19 -3.87 -8.79
C ILE A 9 -24.71 -2.93 -7.69
N LYS A 10 -25.17 -1.68 -7.72
CA LYS A 10 -24.91 -0.66 -6.70
C LYS A 10 -26.22 -0.15 -6.12
N ILE A 11 -26.22 0.02 -4.80
CA ILE A 11 -27.30 0.69 -4.08
C ILE A 11 -26.97 2.17 -4.00
N PHE A 12 -27.88 3.00 -4.49
CA PHE A 12 -27.78 4.46 -4.46
C PHE A 12 -28.36 5.00 -3.15
N ASN A 13 -28.07 6.27 -2.85
CA ASN A 13 -28.54 6.93 -1.61
C ASN A 13 -30.08 6.99 -1.52
N ASP A 14 -30.79 6.86 -2.64
CA ASP A 14 -32.25 6.78 -2.72
C ASP A 14 -32.80 5.36 -2.44
N GLY A 15 -31.92 4.41 -2.13
CA GLY A 15 -32.27 3.00 -1.90
C GLY A 15 -32.44 2.17 -3.17
N THR A 16 -32.35 2.76 -4.36
CA THR A 16 -32.46 1.98 -5.60
C THR A 16 -31.21 1.17 -5.89
N ALA A 17 -31.41 -0.08 -6.31
CA ALA A 17 -30.38 -0.93 -6.86
C ALA A 17 -30.31 -0.72 -8.38
N ARG A 18 -29.14 -0.38 -8.90
CA ARG A 18 -28.91 -0.30 -10.35
C ARG A 18 -27.67 -1.08 -10.75
N THR A 19 -27.74 -1.77 -11.87
CA THR A 19 -26.57 -2.39 -12.49
C THR A 19 -25.77 -1.31 -13.20
N LEU A 20 -24.52 -1.12 -12.78
CA LEU A 20 -23.61 -0.18 -13.41
C LEU A 20 -22.50 -0.94 -14.13
N ALA A 21 -22.09 -0.40 -15.27
CA ALA A 21 -20.84 -0.78 -15.90
C ALA A 21 -19.68 -0.18 -15.10
N GLY A 22 -18.64 -0.96 -14.87
CA GLY A 22 -17.48 -0.55 -14.12
C GLY A 22 -16.20 -1.10 -14.71
N LEU A 23 -15.12 -0.34 -14.57
CA LEU A 23 -13.76 -0.77 -14.83
C LEU A 23 -13.06 -0.90 -13.47
N THR A 24 -12.71 -2.12 -13.10
CA THR A 24 -11.96 -2.37 -11.86
C THR A 24 -10.59 -2.90 -12.21
N GLY A 25 -9.54 -2.34 -11.61
CA GLY A 25 -8.19 -2.68 -12.00
C GLY A 25 -7.14 -1.96 -11.16
N THR A 26 -5.91 -1.95 -11.67
CA THR A 26 -4.79 -1.26 -11.02
C THR A 26 -4.14 -0.23 -11.95
N ILE A 27 -3.81 0.91 -11.36
CA ILE A 27 -2.99 1.96 -11.96
C ILE A 27 -1.56 1.81 -11.42
N LYS A 28 -0.61 1.55 -12.32
CA LYS A 28 0.81 1.52 -11.98
C LYS A 28 1.36 2.95 -11.89
N VAL A 29 1.90 3.30 -10.73
CA VAL A 29 2.49 4.62 -10.42
C VAL A 29 3.92 4.46 -9.93
N PHE A 30 4.73 5.51 -10.05
CA PHE A 30 6.10 5.54 -9.54
C PHE A 30 6.17 6.57 -8.42
N TYR A 31 6.54 6.12 -7.22
CA TYR A 31 6.60 6.96 -6.03
C TYR A 31 7.84 6.57 -5.23
N GLU A 32 8.62 7.56 -4.77
CA GLU A 32 9.82 7.36 -3.94
C GLU A 32 10.74 6.20 -4.40
N GLY A 33 11.05 6.14 -5.69
CA GLY A 33 11.97 5.15 -6.24
C GLY A 33 11.38 3.75 -6.49
N LYS A 34 10.09 3.53 -6.20
CA LYS A 34 9.41 2.24 -6.35
C LYS A 34 8.15 2.35 -7.18
N HIS A 35 7.77 1.25 -7.82
CA HIS A 35 6.51 1.14 -8.55
C HIS A 35 5.43 0.52 -7.66
N TYR A 36 4.27 1.15 -7.62
CA TYR A 36 3.11 0.67 -6.88
C TYR A 36 1.93 0.41 -7.81
N ASN A 37 1.14 -0.61 -7.51
CA ASN A 37 -0.10 -0.88 -8.22
C ASN A 37 -1.27 -0.39 -7.35
N ILE A 38 -1.86 0.73 -7.73
CA ILE A 38 -2.96 1.35 -6.99
C ILE A 38 -4.28 0.76 -7.48
N PRO A 39 -4.99 -0.05 -6.66
CA PRO A 39 -6.29 -0.58 -7.03
C PRO A 39 -7.35 0.53 -7.08
N VAL A 40 -8.08 0.58 -8.19
CA VAL A 40 -9.13 1.56 -8.46
C VAL A 40 -10.36 0.91 -9.08
N SER A 41 -11.50 1.57 -8.94
CA SER A 41 -12.73 1.25 -9.68
C SER A 41 -13.34 2.51 -10.25
N LEU A 42 -13.63 2.52 -11.55
CA LEU A 42 -14.32 3.59 -12.27
C LEU A 42 -15.71 3.10 -12.64
N TRP A 43 -16.75 3.79 -12.19
CA TRP A 43 -18.14 3.44 -12.36
C TRP A 43 -18.78 4.37 -13.37
N LEU A 44 -19.43 3.80 -14.39
CA LEU A 44 -20.07 4.54 -15.47
C LEU A 44 -21.58 4.55 -15.24
N LYS A 45 -22.16 5.74 -15.11
CA LYS A 45 -23.62 5.93 -15.12
C LYS A 45 -24.16 5.72 -16.54
N GLU A 46 -25.46 5.48 -16.67
CA GLU A 46 -26.16 5.39 -17.97
C GLU A 46 -25.97 6.66 -18.83
N SER A 47 -25.75 7.81 -18.20
CA SER A 47 -25.49 9.09 -18.86
C SER A 47 -24.07 9.25 -19.40
N TYR A 48 -23.15 8.32 -19.13
CA TYR A 48 -21.80 8.36 -19.67
C TYR A 48 -21.83 8.28 -21.21
N PRO A 49 -21.02 9.07 -21.95
CA PRO A 49 -19.94 9.94 -21.48
C PRO A 49 -20.37 11.36 -21.09
N ARG A 50 -21.66 11.74 -21.14
CA ARG A 50 -22.10 13.10 -20.79
C ARG A 50 -21.81 13.48 -19.34
N THR A 51 -21.80 12.51 -18.43
CA THR A 51 -21.40 12.68 -17.03
C THR A 51 -20.06 11.98 -16.77
N ALA A 52 -19.25 12.55 -15.88
CA ALA A 52 -18.01 11.94 -15.42
C ALA A 52 -18.24 10.54 -14.81
N PRO A 53 -17.24 9.64 -14.89
CA PRO A 53 -17.24 8.41 -14.11
C PRO A 53 -17.12 8.70 -12.61
N ILE A 54 -17.75 7.88 -11.77
CA ILE A 54 -17.52 7.93 -10.32
C ILE A 54 -16.33 7.03 -10.02
N CYS A 55 -15.30 7.55 -9.36
CA CYS A 55 -14.03 6.88 -9.21
C CYS A 55 -13.72 6.62 -7.73
N TYR A 56 -13.24 5.43 -7.40
CA TYR A 56 -12.82 5.07 -6.04
C TYR A 56 -11.47 4.37 -6.05
N VAL A 57 -10.66 4.58 -5.01
CA VAL A 57 -9.61 3.64 -4.65
C VAL A 57 -10.21 2.40 -3.97
N LYS A 58 -9.56 1.26 -4.15
CA LYS A 58 -10.02 -0.04 -3.67
C LYS A 58 -8.96 -0.69 -2.78
N PRO A 59 -8.76 -0.20 -1.53
CA PRO A 59 -7.76 -0.77 -0.64
C PRO A 59 -7.98 -2.28 -0.44
N THR A 60 -6.89 -3.04 -0.43
CA THR A 60 -6.92 -4.40 0.11
C THR A 60 -7.00 -4.35 1.64
N TRP A 61 -7.17 -5.51 2.29
CA TRP A 61 -7.21 -5.62 3.74
C TRP A 61 -5.92 -5.11 4.43
N GLU A 62 -4.80 -5.11 3.71
CA GLU A 62 -3.50 -4.62 4.17
C GLU A 62 -3.27 -3.13 3.89
N MET A 63 -4.23 -2.44 3.26
CA MET A 63 -4.09 -1.05 2.87
C MET A 63 -4.98 -0.13 3.72
N LEU A 64 -4.60 1.15 3.76
CA LEU A 64 -5.35 2.24 4.36
C LEU A 64 -5.44 3.39 3.35
N ILE A 65 -6.61 4.03 3.31
CA ILE A 65 -6.84 5.24 2.52
C ILE A 65 -6.06 6.39 3.15
N VAL A 66 -5.32 7.11 2.30
CA VAL A 66 -4.67 8.37 2.64
C VAL A 66 -5.59 9.47 2.15
N THR A 67 -6.31 10.12 3.07
CA THR A 67 -7.18 11.23 2.74
C THR A 67 -6.35 12.45 2.34
N GLY A 68 -6.88 13.26 1.42
CA GLY A 68 -6.18 14.44 0.95
C GLY A 68 -7.03 15.25 -0.02
N ARG A 69 -6.37 16.12 -0.78
CA ARG A 69 -7.02 16.98 -1.76
C ARG A 69 -7.82 16.21 -2.81
N HIS A 70 -7.34 15.02 -3.17
CA HIS A 70 -7.87 14.26 -4.30
C HIS A 70 -8.58 12.96 -3.93
N VAL A 71 -8.60 12.61 -2.65
CA VAL A 71 -9.24 11.38 -2.16
C VAL A 71 -9.86 11.66 -0.80
N ASP A 72 -11.14 11.35 -0.66
CA ASP A 72 -11.86 11.50 0.61
C ASP A 72 -11.68 10.29 1.55
N SER A 73 -12.34 10.30 2.72
CA SER A 73 -12.28 9.18 3.68
C SER A 73 -12.99 7.91 3.24
N SER A 74 -13.93 8.01 2.29
CA SER A 74 -14.60 6.85 1.68
C SER A 74 -13.74 6.20 0.57
N GLY A 75 -12.69 6.89 0.14
CA GLY A 75 -11.84 6.51 -0.97
C GLY A 75 -12.33 7.02 -2.32
N GLU A 76 -13.33 7.91 -2.34
CA GLU A 76 -13.78 8.59 -3.54
C GLU A 76 -12.68 9.49 -4.08
N ILE A 77 -12.42 9.39 -5.37
CA ILE A 77 -11.42 10.19 -6.06
C ILE A 77 -12.10 11.46 -6.57
N LEU A 78 -11.65 12.60 -6.05
CA LEU A 78 -12.20 13.93 -6.32
C LEU A 78 -11.10 14.76 -6.99
N MET A 79 -11.18 14.96 -8.30
CA MET A 79 -10.15 15.67 -9.06
C MET A 79 -10.78 16.75 -9.93
N PRO A 80 -10.10 17.89 -10.17
CA PRO A 80 -10.61 18.94 -11.05
C PRO A 80 -11.01 18.42 -12.44
N TYR A 81 -10.28 17.43 -12.97
CA TYR A 81 -10.61 16.80 -14.24
C TYR A 81 -11.98 16.09 -14.25
N LEU A 82 -12.43 15.56 -13.10
CA LEU A 82 -13.76 14.98 -12.95
C LEU A 82 -14.83 16.07 -12.78
N ASP A 83 -14.51 17.11 -12.01
CA ASP A 83 -15.44 18.23 -11.74
C ASP A 83 -15.74 19.05 -13.01
N GLU A 84 -14.73 19.22 -13.87
CA GLU A 84 -14.81 19.96 -15.13
C GLU A 84 -15.09 19.06 -16.34
N TRP A 85 -15.52 17.83 -16.12
CA TRP A 85 -15.70 16.83 -17.18
C TRP A 85 -16.62 17.32 -18.31
N ARG A 86 -16.09 17.32 -19.54
CA ARG A 86 -16.83 17.63 -20.76
C ARG A 86 -16.70 16.46 -21.73
N HIS A 87 -17.79 15.79 -22.05
CA HIS A 87 -17.79 14.59 -22.91
C HIS A 87 -17.19 14.75 -24.32
N THR A 88 -17.03 15.99 -24.79
CA THR A 88 -16.38 16.32 -26.07
C THR A 88 -14.87 16.51 -25.95
N GLN A 89 -14.34 16.67 -24.73
CA GLN A 89 -12.94 17.00 -24.45
C GLN A 89 -12.27 16.01 -23.48
N CYS A 90 -13.07 15.30 -22.68
CA CYS A 90 -12.62 14.40 -21.65
C CYS A 90 -12.93 12.95 -22.00
N ASP A 91 -11.96 12.07 -21.75
CA ASP A 91 -12.09 10.63 -21.87
C ASP A 91 -11.45 9.89 -20.68
N LEU A 92 -11.68 8.58 -20.58
CA LEU A 92 -11.14 7.74 -19.50
C LEU A 92 -9.63 7.56 -19.58
N HIS A 93 -9.05 7.56 -20.77
CA HIS A 93 -7.60 7.40 -20.93
C HIS A 93 -6.88 8.58 -20.29
N SER A 94 -7.30 9.79 -20.64
CA SER A 94 -6.81 11.06 -20.11
C SER A 94 -7.04 11.16 -18.60
N LEU A 95 -8.21 10.75 -18.10
CA LEU A 95 -8.47 10.65 -16.66
C LEU A 95 -7.46 9.73 -15.95
N ILE A 96 -7.15 8.56 -16.52
CA ILE A 96 -6.17 7.63 -15.95
C ILE A 96 -4.76 8.25 -15.94
N GLN A 97 -4.39 9.02 -16.97
CA GLN A 97 -3.09 9.72 -16.96
C GLN A 97 -3.04 10.79 -15.85
N VAL A 98 -4.12 11.55 -15.66
CA VAL A 98 -4.24 12.50 -14.54
C VAL A 98 -4.12 11.78 -13.20
N MET A 99 -4.83 10.66 -13.00
CA MET A 99 -4.70 9.83 -11.80
C MET A 99 -3.27 9.36 -11.58
N LYS A 100 -2.59 8.90 -12.63
CA LYS A 100 -1.18 8.48 -12.54
C LYS A 100 -0.27 9.61 -12.09
N ALA A 101 -0.41 10.81 -12.66
CA ALA A 101 0.40 11.96 -12.30
C ALA A 101 0.20 12.31 -10.82
N VAL A 102 -1.06 12.50 -10.40
CA VAL A 102 -1.41 12.85 -9.01
C VAL A 102 -0.94 11.79 -8.02
N PHE A 103 -1.20 10.51 -8.28
CA PHE A 103 -0.83 9.43 -7.37
C PHE A 103 0.68 9.11 -7.37
N SER A 104 1.44 9.62 -8.34
CA SER A 104 2.91 9.56 -8.32
C SER A 104 3.53 10.65 -7.44
N GLU A 105 2.79 11.73 -7.15
CA GLU A 105 3.19 12.77 -6.20
C GLU A 105 2.75 12.43 -4.78
N VAL A 106 1.49 12.04 -4.60
CA VAL A 106 0.91 11.65 -3.31
C VAL A 106 0.08 10.37 -3.48
N PRO A 107 0.60 9.21 -3.04
CA PRO A 107 -0.11 7.95 -3.15
C PRO A 107 -1.39 7.97 -2.32
N PRO A 108 -2.53 7.52 -2.88
CA PRO A 108 -3.81 7.58 -2.19
C PRO A 108 -4.00 6.43 -1.18
N LEU A 109 -3.07 5.48 -1.17
CA LEU A 109 -3.10 4.29 -0.32
C LEU A 109 -1.72 4.11 0.31
N ARG A 110 -1.72 3.70 1.58
CA ARG A 110 -0.52 3.25 2.29
C ARG A 110 -0.74 1.86 2.87
N MET A 111 0.34 1.13 3.10
CA MET A 111 0.24 -0.15 3.81
C MET A 111 -0.09 0.07 5.28
N ARG A 112 -0.88 -0.85 5.84
CA ARG A 112 -1.04 -1.01 7.27
C ARG A 112 0.31 -1.41 7.83
N LEU A 113 0.74 -0.70 8.86
CA LEU A 113 1.80 -1.18 9.73
C LEU A 113 1.12 -2.13 10.72
N TYR A 114 1.52 -3.39 10.71
CA TYR A 114 1.22 -4.24 11.85
C TYR A 114 2.11 -3.74 12.99
N PRO A 115 1.57 -3.43 14.18
CA PRO A 115 2.44 -3.24 15.32
C PRO A 115 3.22 -4.54 15.47
N GLU A 116 4.54 -4.45 15.32
CA GLU A 116 5.45 -5.50 15.80
C GLU A 116 5.10 -5.68 17.28
N ASP A 117 4.54 -6.83 17.63
CA ASP A 117 4.30 -7.20 19.01
C ASP A 117 5.63 -7.02 19.74
N SER A 118 5.64 -6.18 20.78
CA SER A 118 6.82 -5.67 21.49
C SER A 118 7.95 -6.69 21.65
N GLY A 119 8.83 -6.77 20.65
CA GLY A 119 10.03 -7.58 20.62
C GLY A 119 11.24 -6.70 20.90
N SER A 120 11.69 -6.72 22.16
CA SER A 120 12.99 -6.30 22.70
C SER A 120 13.87 -5.38 21.84
N ALA A 121 14.16 -4.20 22.39
CA ALA A 121 15.28 -3.37 22.00
C ALA A 121 16.61 -4.14 22.11
N TYR A 122 17.06 -4.77 21.02
CA TYR A 122 18.47 -5.08 20.83
C TYR A 122 19.13 -3.87 20.18
N GLN A 123 19.56 -2.95 21.05
CA GLN A 123 20.49 -1.89 20.72
C GLN A 123 21.75 -2.55 20.14
N LYS A 124 21.91 -2.49 18.82
CA LYS A 124 23.17 -2.84 18.14
C LYS A 124 24.17 -1.72 18.44
N ARG A 125 24.79 -1.74 19.63
CA ARG A 125 25.99 -0.94 19.91
C ARG A 125 27.15 -1.63 19.21
N SER A 126 27.73 -0.93 18.25
CA SER A 126 29.09 -1.13 17.77
C SER A 126 30.03 -1.19 18.98
N VAL A 127 30.72 -2.32 19.14
CA VAL A 127 31.88 -2.44 20.03
C VAL A 127 33.10 -2.63 19.13
N GLU A 128 33.57 -1.52 18.58
CA GLU A 128 35.00 -1.29 18.41
C GLU A 128 35.41 -0.42 19.62
N GLU A 129 36.59 -0.65 20.18
CA GLU A 129 37.12 -0.13 21.46
C GLU A 129 36.65 -0.85 22.72
N ILE A 130 37.42 -1.85 23.14
CA ILE A 130 38.23 -1.80 24.38
C ILE A 130 39.45 -2.69 24.12
N SER A 131 40.50 -2.08 23.58
CA SER A 131 41.87 -2.41 23.96
C SER A 131 42.08 -1.93 25.39
N HIS A 132 42.65 -2.77 26.26
CA HIS A 132 43.55 -2.46 27.39
C HIS A 132 43.51 -3.63 28.43
N VAL A 133 44.37 -4.61 28.19
CA VAL A 133 45.24 -5.43 29.09
C VAL A 133 45.07 -5.17 30.61
N THR A 134 45.01 -6.18 31.53
CA THR A 134 46.16 -6.92 32.09
C THR A 134 45.77 -8.17 32.93
N LEU A 135 46.73 -9.11 32.97
CA LEU A 135 47.03 -10.36 33.73
C LEU A 135 46.38 -10.52 35.13
N ASP A 136 46.08 -11.72 35.65
CA ASP A 136 47.05 -12.73 36.10
C ASP A 136 46.50 -14.17 36.24
N ARG A 137 47.47 -15.11 36.27
CA ARG A 137 47.39 -16.58 36.31
C ARG A 137 47.11 -17.11 37.72
N GLU A 138 46.52 -18.30 37.81
CA GLU A 138 46.90 -19.34 38.80
C GLU A 138 46.41 -20.73 38.31
N ASP A 139 47.35 -21.56 37.86
CA ASP A 139 47.25 -23.01 37.68
C ASP A 139 47.97 -23.65 38.87
N ASP A 140 47.39 -24.64 39.56
CA ASP A 140 48.10 -25.75 40.24
C ASP A 140 47.09 -26.80 40.81
N LEU A 141 46.79 -27.88 40.05
CA LEU A 141 47.15 -29.31 40.28
C LEU A 141 46.20 -30.16 41.18
N PRO A 142 46.19 -31.54 41.15
CA PRO A 142 46.70 -32.50 40.15
C PRO A 142 45.79 -33.75 39.82
N PHE A 143 46.13 -34.40 38.70
CA PHE A 143 46.16 -35.83 38.31
C PHE A 143 45.11 -36.91 38.72
N SER A 144 44.62 -37.60 37.67
CA SER A 144 44.35 -39.05 37.45
C SER A 144 43.37 -39.76 38.40
N GLU A 145 42.47 -40.65 37.98
CA GLU A 145 42.76 -41.88 37.24
C GLU A 145 41.46 -42.72 37.03
N HIS A 146 41.48 -43.65 36.06
CA HIS A 146 40.58 -44.79 35.82
C HIS A 146 39.21 -44.55 35.15
N ASN A 147 38.62 -45.44 34.36
CA ASN A 147 39.00 -46.54 33.46
C ASN A 147 37.65 -47.07 32.90
N GLU A 148 37.66 -47.64 31.69
CA GLU A 148 36.67 -48.59 31.09
C GLU A 148 35.30 -48.10 30.55
N THR A 149 35.24 -48.07 29.22
CA THR A 149 34.38 -48.81 28.26
C THR A 149 33.07 -49.47 28.72
N VAL A 150 32.08 -49.45 27.79
CA VAL A 150 31.11 -50.50 27.34
C VAL A 150 29.79 -49.79 26.96
N CYS A 151 29.17 -49.91 25.79
CA CYS A 151 29.27 -50.76 24.59
C CYS A 151 28.79 -49.92 23.39
#